data_AF-A0A962K2R2-F1
#
_entry.id   AF-A0A962K2R2-F1
#
_cell.length_a   1.000
_cell.length_b   1.000
_cell.length_c   1.000
_cell.angle_alpha   90.00
_cell.angle_beta   90.00
_cell.angle_gamma   90.00
#
_symmetry.space_group_name_H-M   'P 1'
#
loop_
_entity.id
_entity.type
_entity.pdbx_description
1 polymer ?
#
loop_
_entity_poly.entity_id
_entity_poly.type
_entity_poly.pdbx_seq_one_letter_code
_entity_poly.pdbx_strand_id
1 'polypeptide(L)'
;MDNRLFFVLGDLLANILVGAVVGWFVSLITGAGWNMIIAMFVMMFLGMLLAGVLWLPASICLGAMELMVPLMVTGMVSGMVIGMWSAMAPLGAGTAFMVGAVCGLATIVMIWIVNQQVRGVQQL
;
A
#
# COMPACT_ATOMS: atom_id res chain seq x y z
N MET A 1 -12.77 -18.99 -18.88
CA MET A 1 -11.52 -19.01 -18.10
C MET A 1 -11.16 -17.57 -17.69
N ASP A 2 -12.14 -16.75 -17.27
CA ASP A 2 -12.05 -15.28 -17.45
C ASP A 2 -12.17 -14.43 -16.18
N ASN A 3 -12.32 -15.04 -15.00
CA ASN A 3 -12.38 -14.27 -13.74
C ASN A 3 -10.99 -13.95 -13.15
N ARG A 4 -9.91 -14.59 -13.65
CA ARG A 4 -8.55 -14.36 -13.13
C ARG A 4 -8.02 -12.98 -13.50
N LEU A 5 -8.29 -12.51 -14.72
CA LEU A 5 -7.85 -11.19 -15.19
C LEU A 5 -8.58 -10.05 -14.45
N PHE A 6 -9.87 -10.21 -14.19
CA PHE A 6 -10.64 -9.25 -13.38
C PHE A 6 -10.11 -9.16 -11.95
N PHE A 7 -9.79 -10.30 -11.35
CA PHE A 7 -9.21 -10.36 -10.01
C PHE A 7 -7.84 -9.68 -9.92
N VAL A 8 -6.98 -9.99 -10.90
CA VAL A 8 -5.63 -9.45 -11.01
C VAL A 8 -5.63 -7.93 -11.21
N LEU A 9 -6.48 -7.43 -12.09
CA LEU A 9 -6.63 -5.99 -12.32
C LEU A 9 -7.26 -5.28 -11.13
N GLY A 10 -8.23 -5.92 -10.47
CA GLY A 10 -8.85 -5.41 -9.25
C GLY A 10 -7.87 -5.28 -8.09
N ASP A 11 -7.03 -6.29 -7.86
CA ASP A 11 -5.99 -6.29 -6.84
C ASP A 11 -4.92 -5.21 -7.10
N LEU A 12 -4.49 -5.08 -8.36
CA LEU A 12 -3.57 -4.01 -8.78
C LEU A 12 -4.16 -2.62 -8.48
N LEU A 13 -5.39 -2.36 -8.94
CA LEU A 13 -6.05 -1.08 -8.74
C LEU A 13 -6.31 -0.80 -7.26
N ALA A 14 -6.71 -1.81 -6.48
CA ALA A 14 -6.93 -1.69 -5.05
C ALA A 14 -5.64 -1.28 -4.33
N ASN A 15 -4.50 -1.92 -4.62
CA ASN A 15 -3.22 -1.56 -4.00
C ASN A 15 -2.77 -0.14 -4.36
N ILE A 16 -2.92 0.26 -5.63
CA ILE A 16 -2.58 1.62 -6.06
C ILE A 16 -3.44 2.66 -5.33
N LEU A 17 -4.76 2.44 -5.29
CA LEU A 17 -5.69 3.35 -4.63
C LEU A 17 -5.45 3.42 -3.12
N VAL A 18 -5.29 2.28 -2.46
CA VAL A 18 -5.02 2.22 -1.01
C VAL A 18 -3.69 2.89 -0.69
N GLY A 19 -2.63 2.60 -1.45
CA GLY A 19 -1.34 3.25 -1.30
C GLY A 19 -1.43 4.78 -1.42
N ALA A 20 -2.19 5.27 -2.40
CA ALA A 20 -2.40 6.69 -2.64
C ALA A 20 -3.20 7.38 -1.52
N VAL A 21 -4.31 6.75 -1.07
CA VAL A 21 -5.14 7.27 0.03
C VAL A 21 -4.37 7.28 1.34
N VAL A 22 -3.65 6.19 1.66
CA VAL A 22 -2.79 6.12 2.85
C VAL A 22 -1.73 7.21 2.80
N GLY A 23 -1.06 7.37 1.66
CA GLY A 23 -0.01 8.37 1.51
C GLY A 23 -0.50 9.80 1.68
N TRP A 24 -1.63 10.12 1.06
CA TRP A 24 -2.31 11.40 1.26
C TRP A 24 -2.68 11.62 2.72
N PHE A 25 -3.31 10.64 3.37
CA PHE A 25 -3.72 10.76 4.77
C PHE A 25 -2.54 10.95 5.72
N VAL A 26 -1.46 10.18 5.53
CA VAL A 26 -0.24 10.30 6.34
C VAL A 26 0.39 11.68 6.19
N SER A 27 0.38 12.25 4.99
CA SER A 27 0.89 13.61 4.74
C SER A 27 0.11 14.72 5.46
N LEU A 28 -1.15 14.48 5.84
CA LEU A 28 -1.95 15.42 6.63
C LEU A 28 -1.59 15.40 8.12
N ILE A 29 -1.05 14.27 8.61
CA ILE A 29 -0.72 14.07 10.03
C ILE A 29 0.74 14.41 10.31
N THR A 30 1.65 14.00 9.42
CA THR A 30 3.08 14.26 9.60
C THR A 30 3.48 15.63 9.08
N GLY A 31 4.20 16.40 9.89
CA GLY A 31 4.76 17.69 9.52
C GLY A 31 6.29 17.71 9.63
N ALA A 32 6.90 18.66 8.90
CA ALA A 32 8.34 18.91 8.96
C ALA A 32 8.73 19.31 10.40
N GLY A 33 9.56 18.49 11.06
CA GLY A 33 9.95 18.66 12.45
C GLY A 33 9.65 17.47 13.36
N TRP A 34 8.92 16.46 12.88
CA TRP A 34 8.83 15.18 13.58
C TRP A 34 10.18 14.46 13.60
N ASN A 35 10.46 13.74 14.69
CA ASN A 35 11.59 12.81 14.70
C ASN A 35 11.33 11.68 13.71
N MET A 36 12.26 11.49 12.77
CA MET A 36 12.13 10.52 11.68
C MET A 36 11.80 9.10 12.16
N ILE A 37 12.39 8.65 13.27
CA ILE A 37 12.18 7.30 13.80
C ILE A 37 10.76 7.16 14.36
N ILE A 38 10.27 8.18 15.07
CA ILE A 38 8.91 8.18 15.61
C ILE A 38 7.89 8.24 14.47
N ALA A 39 8.12 9.12 13.48
CA ALA A 39 7.27 9.22 12.30
C ALA A 39 7.19 7.88 11.55
N MET A 40 8.31 7.18 11.40
CA MET A 40 8.37 5.85 10.77
C MET A 40 7.43 4.85 11.45
N PHE A 41 7.57 4.62 12.76
CA PHE A 41 6.75 3.62 13.46
C PHE A 41 5.27 4.01 13.57
N VAL A 42 5.00 5.28 13.84
CA VAL A 42 3.62 5.78 14.00
C VAL A 42 2.89 5.71 12.66
N MET A 43 3.51 6.18 11.57
CA MET A 43 2.87 6.18 10.25
C MET A 43 2.81 4.80 9.63
N MET A 44 3.74 3.90 9.97
CA MET A 44 3.64 2.48 9.63
C MET A 44 2.39 1.84 10.25
N PHE A 45 2.15 2.05 11.54
CA PHE A 45 0.97 1.52 12.24
C PHE A 45 -0.33 2.15 11.73
N LEU A 46 -0.36 3.47 11.56
CA LEU A 46 -1.52 4.17 11.02
C LEU A 46 -1.83 3.76 9.58
N GLY A 47 -0.81 3.63 8.72
CA GLY A 47 -0.97 3.18 7.34
C GLY A 47 -1.54 1.77 7.25
N MET A 48 -1.10 0.88 8.13
CA MET A 48 -1.65 -0.48 8.25
C MET A 48 -3.11 -0.47 8.70
N LEU A 49 -3.47 0.33 9.72
CA LEU A 49 -4.85 0.44 10.18
C LEU A 49 -5.77 0.98 9.09
N LEU A 50 -5.35 2.03 8.38
CA LEU A 50 -6.09 2.58 7.26
C LEU A 50 -6.28 1.58 6.14
N ALA A 51 -5.22 0.86 5.76
CA ALA A 51 -5.33 -0.21 4.78
C ALA A 51 -6.27 -1.32 5.24
N GLY A 52 -6.30 -1.66 6.52
CA GLY A 52 -7.25 -2.61 7.10
C GLY A 52 -8.70 -2.14 7.01
N VAL A 53 -8.96 -0.84 7.23
CA VAL A 53 -10.30 -0.25 7.05
C VAL A 53 -10.70 -0.22 5.58
N LEU A 54 -9.79 0.17 4.68
CA LEU A 54 -10.02 0.20 3.24
C LEU A 54 -10.12 -1.19 2.60
N TRP A 55 -9.59 -2.22 3.26
CA TRP A 55 -9.75 -3.61 2.85
C TRP A 55 -11.20 -4.08 2.98
N LEU A 56 -11.98 -3.62 3.96
CA LEU A 56 -13.37 -4.06 4.15
C LEU A 56 -14.24 -3.91 2.88
N PRO A 57 -14.33 -2.73 2.24
CA PRO A 57 -15.09 -2.61 0.99
C PRO A 57 -14.46 -3.38 -0.17
N ALA A 58 -13.13 -3.46 -0.24
CA ALA A 58 -12.42 -4.20 -1.29
C ALA A 58 -12.64 -5.72 -1.18
N SER A 59 -12.79 -6.23 0.05
CA SER A 59 -12.95 -7.66 0.37
C SER A 59 -14.27 -8.24 -0.16
N ILE A 60 -15.31 -7.41 -0.24
CA ILE A 60 -16.64 -7.78 -0.75
C ILE A 60 -16.58 -8.05 -2.25
N CYS A 61 -15.79 -7.28 -3.00
CA CYS A 61 -15.73 -7.35 -4.46
C CYS A 61 -14.66 -8.32 -4.99
N LEU A 62 -13.55 -8.47 -4.27
CA LEU A 62 -12.32 -9.07 -4.79
C LEU A 62 -11.80 -10.23 -3.92
N GLY A 63 -12.60 -10.80 -3.02
CA GLY A 63 -12.20 -11.96 -2.21
C GLY A 63 -11.36 -11.59 -0.98
N ALA A 64 -11.89 -11.92 0.20
CA ALA A 64 -11.38 -11.40 1.47
C ALA A 64 -9.93 -11.82 1.81
N MET A 65 -9.55 -13.07 1.55
CA MET A 65 -8.27 -13.62 2.04
C MET A 65 -7.07 -13.23 1.18
N GLU A 66 -7.23 -13.04 -0.13
CA GLU A 66 -6.09 -12.78 -1.02
C GLU A 66 -5.70 -11.29 -1.04
N LEU A 67 -6.65 -10.36 -0.83
CA LEU A 67 -6.35 -8.93 -0.78
C LEU A 67 -5.82 -8.44 0.57
N MET A 68 -6.03 -9.17 1.66
CA MET A 68 -5.69 -8.67 3.00
C MET A 68 -4.17 -8.43 3.14
N VAL A 69 -3.36 -9.41 2.73
CA VAL A 69 -1.90 -9.32 2.87
C VAL A 69 -1.31 -8.22 1.98
N PRO A 70 -1.61 -8.15 0.68
CA PRO A 70 -1.06 -7.09 -0.18
C PRO A 70 -1.47 -5.68 0.26
N LEU A 71 -2.74 -5.46 0.61
CA LEU A 71 -3.20 -4.14 1.03
C LEU A 71 -2.54 -3.69 2.33
N MET A 72 -2.41 -4.58 3.32
CA MET A 72 -1.76 -4.25 4.58
C MET A 72 -0.27 -3.93 4.41
N VAL A 73 0.45 -4.70 3.59
CA VAL A 73 1.85 -4.43 3.28
C VAL A 73 1.99 -3.11 2.53
N THR A 74 1.11 -2.83 1.57
CA THR A 74 1.07 -1.56 0.84
C THR A 74 0.83 -0.37 1.78
N GLY A 75 -0.13 -0.47 2.69
CA GLY A 75 -0.41 0.57 3.69
C GLY A 75 0.78 0.81 4.62
N MET A 76 1.42 -0.26 5.05
CA MET A 76 2.63 -0.22 5.88
C MET A 76 3.80 0.48 5.17
N VAL A 77 4.10 0.07 3.94
CA VAL A 77 5.21 0.63 3.13
C VAL A 77 4.94 2.08 2.76
N SER A 78 3.74 2.39 2.27
CA SER A 78 3.32 3.76 1.91
C SER A 78 3.41 4.70 3.12
N GLY A 79 2.84 4.29 4.26
CA GLY A 79 2.86 5.10 5.47
C GLY A 79 4.27 5.33 6.02
N MET A 80 5.13 4.31 5.96
CA MET A 80 6.53 4.44 6.37
C MET A 80 7.31 5.40 5.48
N VAL A 81 7.28 5.20 4.15
CA VAL A 81 8.06 5.99 3.19
C VAL A 81 7.64 7.47 3.24
N ILE A 82 6.33 7.72 3.25
CA ILE A 82 5.81 9.09 3.22
C ILE A 82 5.97 9.76 4.58
N GLY A 83 5.75 9.05 5.69
CA GLY A 83 5.96 9.56 7.04
C GLY A 83 7.42 9.94 7.31
N MET A 84 8.37 9.17 6.76
CA MET A 84 9.79 9.52 6.84
C MET A 84 10.13 10.73 5.98
N TRP A 85 9.61 10.80 4.76
CA TRP A 85 9.89 11.90 3.85
C TRP A 85 9.28 13.22 4.35
N SER A 86 8.03 13.21 4.79
CA SER A 86 7.35 14.39 5.36
C SER A 86 8.01 14.91 6.64
N ALA A 87 8.65 14.04 7.43
CA ALA A 87 9.42 14.42 8.60
C ALA A 87 10.75 15.12 8.24
N MET A 88 11.40 14.70 7.14
CA MET A 88 12.67 15.28 6.67
C MET A 88 12.49 16.59 5.91
N ALA A 89 11.47 16.66 5.06
CA ALA A 89 11.22 17.80 4.19
C ALA A 89 9.70 18.01 4.02
N PRO A 90 9.24 19.27 3.91
CA PRO A 90 7.85 19.55 3.65
C PRO A 90 7.44 18.93 2.31
N LEU A 91 6.47 18.02 2.36
CA LEU A 91 5.97 17.29 1.20
C LEU A 91 4.57 17.78 0.84
N GLY A 92 4.32 18.05 -0.44
CA GLY A 92 2.99 18.42 -0.91
C GLY A 92 2.03 17.22 -0.87
N ALA A 93 0.75 17.49 -0.58
CA ALA A 93 -0.29 16.45 -0.56
C ALA A 93 -0.41 15.71 -1.90
N GLY A 94 -0.26 16.41 -3.03
CA GLY A 94 -0.28 15.81 -4.37
C GLY A 94 0.92 14.88 -4.62
N THR A 95 2.11 15.26 -4.16
CA THR A 95 3.29 14.40 -4.25
C THR A 95 3.18 13.19 -3.33
N ALA A 96 2.62 13.33 -2.12
CA ALA A 96 2.37 12.21 -1.21
C ALA A 96 1.42 11.18 -1.83
N PHE A 97 0.35 11.66 -2.48
CA PHE A 97 -0.61 10.81 -3.18
C PHE A 97 0.08 10.00 -4.30
N MET A 98 0.89 10.64 -5.14
CA MET A 98 1.60 9.96 -6.22
C MET A 98 2.64 8.96 -5.71
N VAL A 99 3.43 9.35 -4.69
CA VAL A 99 4.42 8.45 -4.08
C VAL A 99 3.73 7.25 -3.44
N GLY A 100 2.59 7.45 -2.77
CA GLY A 100 1.80 6.38 -2.19
C GLY A 100 1.26 5.42 -3.24
N ALA A 101 0.79 5.93 -4.38
CA ALA A 101 0.37 5.13 -5.53
C ALA A 101 1.53 4.27 -6.08
N VAL A 102 2.72 4.86 -6.22
CA VAL A 102 3.94 4.15 -6.66
C VAL A 102 4.35 3.09 -5.65
N CYS A 103 4.27 3.37 -4.34
CA CYS A 103 4.54 2.39 -3.29
C CYS A 103 3.56 1.21 -3.37
N GLY A 104 2.27 1.46 -3.61
CA GLY A 104 1.29 0.39 -3.81
C GLY A 104 1.56 -0.46 -5.03
N LEU A 105 1.92 0.16 -6.16
CA LEU A 105 2.31 -0.56 -7.38
C LEU A 105 3.58 -1.39 -7.16
N ALA A 106 4.60 -0.81 -6.55
CA ALA A 106 5.85 -1.51 -6.27
C ALA A 106 5.62 -2.71 -5.34
N THR A 107 4.79 -2.53 -4.31
CA THR A 107 4.48 -3.60 -3.34
C THR A 107 3.76 -4.76 -4.01
N ILE A 108 2.72 -4.51 -4.82
CA ILE A 108 1.99 -5.60 -5.47
C ILE A 108 2.83 -6.34 -6.51
N VAL A 109 3.66 -5.62 -7.26
CA VAL A 109 4.62 -6.23 -8.21
C VAL A 109 5.61 -7.12 -7.45
N MET A 110 6.15 -6.66 -6.32
CA MET A 110 7.06 -7.45 -5.51
C MET A 110 6.39 -8.71 -4.95
N ILE A 111 5.15 -8.61 -4.47
CA ILE A 111 4.39 -9.76 -3.98
C ILE A 111 4.19 -10.79 -5.11
N TRP A 112 3.87 -10.35 -6.32
CA TRP A 112 3.72 -11.26 -7.46
C TRP A 112 5.02 -11.96 -7.83
N ILE A 113 6.14 -11.23 -7.87
CA ILE A 113 7.46 -11.81 -8.15
C ILE A 113 7.79 -12.90 -7.10
N VAL A 114 7.62 -12.58 -5.81
CA VAL A 114 7.87 -13.53 -4.72
C VAL A 114 6.94 -14.74 -4.82
N ASN A 115 5.66 -14.53 -5.10
CA ASN A 115 4.68 -15.61 -5.24
C ASN A 115 5.03 -16.53 -6.43
N GLN A 116 5.51 -15.97 -7.55
CA GLN A 116 6.00 -16.76 -8.69
C GLN A 116 7.24 -17.58 -8.35
N GLN A 117 8.18 -17.03 -7.57
CA GLN A 117 9.37 -17.75 -7.12
C GLN A 117 9.02 -18.91 -6.18
N VAL A 118 8.07 -18.71 -5.26
CA VAL A 118 7.66 -19.72 -4.28
C VAL A 118 6.83 -20.84 -4.91
N ARG A 119 6.01 -20.55 -5.92
CA ARG A 119 5.16 -21.57 -6.59
C ARG A 119 5.95 -22.58 -7.41
N GLY A 120 7.24 -22.35 -7.68
CA GLY A 120 8.06 -23.22 -8.53
C GLY A 120 7.58 -23.26 -9.99
N VAL A 121 8.37 -23.87 -10.88
CA VAL A 121 8.02 -24.03 -12.30
C VAL A 121 6.80 -24.96 -12.39
N GLN A 122 5.62 -24.39 -12.66
CA GLN A 122 4.45 -25.17 -13.01
C GLN A 122 4.69 -25.76 -14.40
N GLN A 123 5.02 -27.05 -14.47
CA GLN A 123 5.04 -27.80 -15.72
C GLN A 123 3.62 -27.75 -16.31
N LEU A 124 3.53 -27.13 -17.50
CA LEU A 124 2.32 -27.05 -18.33
C LEU A 124 1.84 -28.44 -18.75
#